data_AF-A0A841QFH6-F1
#
_entry.id   AF-A0A841QFH6-F1
#
_cell.length_a   1.000
_cell.length_b   1.000
_cell.length_c   1.000
_cell.angle_alpha   90.00
_cell.angle_beta   90.00
_cell.angle_gamma   90.00
#
_symmetry.space_group_name_H-M   'P 1'
#
loop_
_entity.id
_entity.type
_entity.pdbx_description
1 polymer ?
#
loop_
_entity_poly.entity_id
_entity_poly.type
_entity_poly.pdbx_seq_one_letter_code
_entity_poly.pdbx_strand_id
1 'polypeptide(L)'
;MTQKPTGVFVQFPLTEAQVSACSDARAKAWIEQGKPTTTSTFEAALLAIGTSVHGEKLEVCATIERENERYVPEVISFRPDIVLVGEKTRLVRQSEAKAQIAARDAEIMRLREALDALENSNNNLCFMRSKDTYQSMLRDGCKDLLEALDRARLGAREALKGGAA
;
A
#
# COMPACT_ATOMS: atom_id res chain seq x y z
N MET A 1 -1.88 -21.11 -14.59
CA MET A 1 -2.77 -21.07 -13.42
C MET A 1 -2.01 -20.39 -12.30
N THR A 2 -2.45 -19.20 -11.89
CA THR A 2 -1.80 -18.43 -10.82
C THR A 2 -2.03 -19.15 -9.50
N GLN A 3 -0.96 -19.51 -8.78
CA GLN A 3 -1.07 -20.19 -7.49
C GLN A 3 -1.85 -19.30 -6.51
N LYS A 4 -2.91 -19.83 -5.91
CA LYS A 4 -3.66 -19.10 -4.87
C LYS A 4 -2.72 -18.77 -3.71
N PRO A 5 -2.78 -17.55 -3.15
CA PRO A 5 -1.92 -17.15 -2.05
C PRO A 5 -2.16 -18.04 -0.82
N THR A 6 -1.10 -18.33 -0.08
CA THR A 6 -1.14 -19.22 1.09
C THR A 6 -1.76 -18.53 2.31
N GLY A 7 -1.79 -17.20 2.30
CA GLY A 7 -2.42 -16.37 3.32
C GLY A 7 -2.51 -14.92 2.85
N VAL A 8 -3.32 -14.14 3.57
CA VAL A 8 -3.60 -12.74 3.26
C VAL A 8 -3.50 -11.91 4.53
N PHE A 9 -2.67 -10.87 4.52
CA PHE A 9 -2.54 -9.95 5.66
C PHE A 9 -3.43 -8.72 5.45
N VAL A 10 -4.24 -8.39 6.46
CA VAL A 10 -5.13 -7.22 6.45
C VAL A 10 -4.80 -6.36 7.66
N GLN A 11 -4.40 -5.11 7.42
CA GLN A 11 -4.07 -4.17 8.48
C GLN A 11 -5.34 -3.49 9.01
N PHE A 12 -5.51 -3.47 10.33
CA PHE A 12 -6.58 -2.71 11.00
C PHE A 12 -5.99 -1.49 11.75
N PRO A 13 -6.72 -0.37 11.85
CA PRO A 13 -8.06 -0.13 11.28
C PRO A 13 -8.04 0.00 9.74
N LEU A 14 -9.14 -0.43 9.10
CA LEU A 14 -9.27 -0.34 7.65
C LEU A 14 -9.40 1.13 7.23
N THR A 15 -8.70 1.51 6.18
CA THR A 15 -8.89 2.81 5.52
C THR A 15 -10.19 2.81 4.71
N GLU A 16 -10.78 4.00 4.47
CA GLU A 16 -12.02 4.12 3.66
C GLU A 16 -11.86 3.49 2.26
N ALA A 17 -10.70 3.65 1.63
CA ALA A 17 -10.39 3.02 0.35
C ALA A 17 -10.43 1.49 0.41
N GLN A 18 -9.91 0.89 1.49
CA GLN A 18 -9.99 -0.55 1.71
C GLN A 18 -11.42 -1.01 2.01
N VAL A 19 -12.22 -0.21 2.72
CA VAL A 19 -13.64 -0.53 2.96
C VAL A 19 -14.42 -0.57 1.64
N SER A 20 -14.21 0.41 0.76
CA SER A 20 -14.83 0.42 -0.59
C SER A 20 -14.39 -0.80 -1.41
N ALA A 21 -13.09 -1.08 -1.46
CA ALA A 21 -12.55 -2.21 -2.22
C ALA A 21 -13.06 -3.57 -1.70
N CYS A 22 -13.25 -3.71 -0.38
CA CYS A 22 -13.83 -4.89 0.24
C CYS A 22 -15.29 -5.10 -0.22
N SER A 23 -16.07 -4.02 -0.23
CA SER A 23 -17.48 -4.03 -0.65
C SER A 23 -17.63 -4.36 -2.14
N ASP A 24 -16.81 -3.74 -2.99
CA ASP A 24 -16.84 -3.90 -4.44
C ASP A 24 -16.42 -5.31 -4.86
N ALA A 25 -15.36 -5.85 -4.26
CA ALA A 25 -14.89 -7.21 -4.53
C ALA A 25 -15.92 -8.26 -4.09
N ARG A 26 -16.61 -8.01 -2.97
CA ARG A 26 -17.69 -8.88 -2.48
C ARG A 26 -18.89 -8.88 -3.42
N ALA A 27 -19.32 -7.70 -3.88
CA ALA A 27 -20.43 -7.55 -4.82
C ALA A 27 -20.12 -8.21 -6.17
N LYS A 28 -18.89 -8.04 -6.67
CA LYS A 28 -18.43 -8.67 -7.91
C LYS A 28 -18.39 -10.19 -7.82
N ALA A 29 -17.85 -10.73 -6.72
CA ALA A 29 -17.83 -12.18 -6.48
C ALA A 29 -19.24 -12.78 -6.35
N TRP A 30 -20.20 -11.99 -5.86
CA TRP A 30 -21.60 -12.39 -5.78
C TRP A 30 -22.24 -12.58 -7.16
N ILE A 31 -21.94 -11.68 -8.10
CA ILE A 31 -22.47 -11.71 -9.47
C ILE A 31 -21.81 -12.82 -10.29
N GLU A 32 -20.49 -12.98 -10.19
CA GLU A 32 -19.72 -13.90 -11.04
C GLU A 32 -19.88 -15.37 -10.65
N GLN A 33 -20.17 -15.69 -9.39
CA GLN A 33 -20.15 -17.08 -8.91
C GLN A 33 -21.49 -17.82 -9.08
N GLY A 34 -22.59 -17.16 -9.48
CA GLY A 34 -23.90 -17.75 -9.77
C GLY A 34 -24.65 -18.35 -8.56
N LYS A 35 -23.94 -19.01 -7.64
CA LYS A 35 -24.35 -19.42 -6.29
C LYS A 35 -23.23 -19.08 -5.29
N PRO A 36 -22.96 -17.79 -5.05
CA PRO A 36 -21.94 -17.38 -4.11
C PRO A 36 -22.27 -17.90 -2.70
N THR A 37 -21.25 -18.39 -2.00
CA THR A 37 -21.34 -18.63 -0.56
C THR A 37 -20.85 -17.40 0.18
N THR A 38 -21.26 -17.23 1.42
CA THR A 38 -20.71 -16.18 2.30
C THR A 38 -19.20 -16.32 2.42
N THR A 39 -18.67 -17.54 2.46
CA THR A 39 -17.22 -17.82 2.52
C THR A 39 -16.49 -17.37 1.26
N SER A 40 -17.00 -17.72 0.07
CA SER A 40 -16.30 -17.41 -1.20
C SER A 40 -16.31 -15.92 -1.55
N THR A 41 -17.33 -15.19 -1.11
CA THR A 41 -17.41 -13.73 -1.31
C THR A 41 -16.59 -12.97 -0.27
N PHE A 42 -16.45 -13.49 0.96
CA PHE A 42 -15.49 -12.97 1.94
C PHE A 42 -14.03 -13.23 1.55
N GLU A 43 -13.72 -14.40 0.99
CA GLU A 43 -12.38 -14.72 0.49
C GLU A 43 -11.97 -13.72 -0.59
N ALA A 44 -12.85 -13.43 -1.55
CA ALA A 44 -12.63 -12.42 -2.57
C ALA A 44 -12.43 -11.01 -1.99
N ALA A 45 -13.21 -10.66 -0.96
CA ALA A 45 -13.11 -9.37 -0.29
C ALA A 45 -11.79 -9.20 0.46
N LEU A 46 -11.35 -10.23 1.20
CA LEU A 46 -10.07 -10.25 1.90
C LEU A 46 -8.89 -10.20 0.94
N LEU A 47 -8.95 -10.96 -0.16
CA LEU A 47 -7.93 -10.93 -1.22
C LEU A 47 -7.82 -9.57 -1.92
N ALA A 48 -8.92 -8.82 -1.99
CA ALA A 48 -8.94 -7.51 -2.63
C ALA A 48 -8.27 -6.41 -1.78
N ILE A 49 -8.28 -6.55 -0.45
CA ILE A 49 -7.75 -5.53 0.47
C ILE A 49 -6.43 -5.92 1.13
N GLY A 50 -6.12 -7.22 1.13
CA GLY A 50 -4.99 -7.75 1.84
C GLY A 50 -3.81 -8.05 0.94
N THR A 51 -2.62 -8.02 1.55
CA THR A 51 -1.38 -8.34 0.84
C THR A 51 -1.24 -9.86 0.73
N SER A 52 -1.13 -10.35 -0.49
CA SER A 52 -0.94 -11.78 -0.78
C SER A 52 0.45 -12.22 -0.33
N VAL A 53 0.50 -13.25 0.51
CA VAL A 53 1.76 -13.85 0.98
C VAL A 53 2.04 -15.11 0.17
N HIS A 54 3.13 -15.08 -0.60
CA HIS A 54 3.68 -16.25 -1.29
C HIS A 54 4.87 -16.75 -0.47
N GLY A 55 4.72 -17.91 0.18
CA GLY A 55 5.72 -18.43 1.09
C GLY A 55 6.97 -18.91 0.36
N GLU A 56 8.12 -18.28 0.62
CA GLU A 56 9.36 -19.05 0.61
C GLU A 56 9.37 -19.96 1.84
N LYS A 57 9.76 -21.22 1.67
CA LYS A 57 9.76 -22.20 2.75
C LYS A 57 10.84 -21.84 3.76
N LEU A 58 10.43 -21.35 4.93
CA LEU A 58 11.29 -21.27 6.10
C LEU A 58 11.90 -22.64 6.42
N GLU A 59 13.19 -22.66 6.76
CA GLU A 59 13.88 -23.89 7.14
C GLU A 59 13.31 -24.42 8.47
N VAL A 60 12.88 -25.68 8.45
CA VAL A 60 12.25 -26.31 9.61
C VAL A 60 13.36 -26.78 10.55
N CYS A 61 13.43 -26.17 11.73
CA CYS A 61 14.47 -26.47 12.71
C CYS A 61 14.11 -27.64 13.64
N ALA A 62 12.81 -27.88 13.85
CA ALA A 62 12.31 -29.00 14.65
C ALA A 62 10.86 -29.35 14.26
N THR A 63 10.41 -30.51 14.69
CA THR A 63 9.00 -30.90 14.65
C THR A 63 8.57 -31.27 16.06
N ILE A 64 7.44 -30.75 16.50
CA ILE A 64 6.82 -31.14 17.77
C ILE A 64 5.57 -31.97 17.48
N GLU A 65 5.36 -32.97 18.31
CA GLU A 65 4.18 -33.82 18.27
C GLU A 65 3.59 -33.94 19.67
N ARG A 66 2.26 -34.02 19.74
CA ARG A 66 1.53 -34.23 20.98
C ARG A 66 1.02 -35.67 21.02
N GLU A 67 1.72 -36.53 21.75
CA GLU A 67 1.35 -37.93 21.99
C GLU A 67 0.77 -38.10 23.40
N ASN A 68 -0.45 -38.62 23.53
CA ASN A 68 -1.08 -38.93 24.82
C ASN A 68 -0.98 -37.78 25.85
N GLU A 69 -1.24 -36.55 25.40
CA GLU A 69 -1.12 -35.30 26.17
C GLU A 69 0.29 -34.87 26.59
N ARG A 70 1.33 -35.60 26.19
CA ARG A 70 2.74 -35.21 26.35
C ARG A 70 3.32 -34.68 25.04
N TYR A 71 4.23 -33.73 25.15
CA TYR A 71 4.91 -33.12 24.00
C TYR A 71 6.26 -33.80 23.79
N VAL A 72 6.54 -34.16 22.54
CA VAL A 72 7.81 -34.76 22.15
C VAL A 72 8.43 -33.91 21.04
N PRO A 73 9.62 -33.31 21.24
CA PRO A 73 10.37 -33.21 22.51
C PRO A 73 9.69 -32.33 23.58
N GLU A 74 10.11 -32.44 24.85
CA GLU A 74 9.61 -31.56 25.93
C GLU A 74 9.89 -30.09 25.59
N VAL A 75 8.82 -29.30 25.49
CA VAL A 75 8.89 -27.88 25.13
C VAL A 75 8.62 -27.04 26.37
N ILE A 76 9.53 -26.10 26.67
CA ILE A 76 9.47 -25.26 27.88
C ILE A 76 8.25 -24.32 27.87
N SER A 77 7.82 -23.87 26.68
CA SER A 77 6.70 -22.95 26.52
C SER A 77 6.07 -23.13 25.16
N PHE A 78 4.78 -23.42 25.14
CA PHE A 78 3.97 -23.50 23.93
C PHE A 78 2.52 -23.14 24.26
N ARG A 79 1.75 -22.89 23.21
CA ARG A 79 0.33 -22.59 23.27
C ARG A 79 -0.46 -23.88 22.98
N PRO A 80 -1.09 -24.52 24.00
CA PRO A 80 -1.76 -25.83 23.85
C PRO A 80 -2.93 -25.82 22.86
N ASP A 81 -3.46 -24.64 22.53
CA ASP A 81 -4.49 -24.39 21.52
C ASP A 81 -3.98 -24.52 20.08
N ILE A 82 -2.66 -24.51 19.86
CA ILE A 82 -2.05 -24.45 18.52
C ILE A 82 -1.55 -25.83 18.05
N VAL A 83 -1.33 -26.77 18.97
CA VAL A 83 -0.77 -28.10 18.65
C VAL A 83 -1.81 -29.18 18.96
N LEU A 84 -2.42 -29.71 17.90
CA LEU A 84 -3.43 -30.77 18.01
C LEU A 84 -2.77 -32.12 18.35
N VAL A 85 -3.53 -32.97 19.06
CA VAL A 85 -3.08 -34.33 19.41
C VAL A 85 -2.87 -35.14 18.13
N GLY A 86 -1.68 -35.74 17.98
CA GLY A 86 -1.29 -36.49 16.78
C GLY A 86 -0.86 -35.64 15.58
N GLU A 87 -0.79 -34.31 15.71
CA GLU A 87 -0.31 -33.44 14.64
C GLU A 87 1.18 -33.14 14.79
N LYS A 88 1.91 -33.25 13.68
CA LYS A 88 3.34 -32.88 13.58
C LYS A 88 3.46 -31.41 13.20
N THR A 89 3.63 -30.54 14.20
CA THR A 89 3.82 -29.11 13.97
C THR A 89 5.30 -28.81 13.68
N ARG A 90 5.55 -28.15 12.54
CA ARG A 90 6.90 -27.74 12.13
C ARG A 90 7.27 -26.42 12.81
N LEU A 91 8.44 -26.39 13.41
CA LEU A 91 9.00 -25.21 14.05
C LEU A 91 10.10 -24.59 13.20
N VAL A 92 10.19 -23.27 13.26
CA VAL A 92 11.19 -22.44 12.59
C VAL A 92 11.94 -21.64 13.64
N ARG A 93 13.19 -21.25 13.37
CA ARG A 93 13.95 -20.44 14.33
C ARG A 93 13.29 -19.07 14.47
N GLN A 94 13.09 -18.63 15.71
CA GLN A 94 12.47 -17.33 15.99
C GLN A 94 13.24 -16.18 15.34
N SER A 95 14.58 -16.25 15.28
CA SER A 95 15.43 -15.26 14.63
C SER A 95 15.15 -15.14 13.13
N GLU A 96 14.95 -16.28 12.44
CA GLU A 96 14.67 -16.33 11.00
C GLU A 96 13.25 -15.86 10.69
N ALA A 97 12.29 -16.28 11.51
CA ALA A 97 10.91 -15.81 11.41
C ALA A 97 10.84 -14.28 11.58
N LYS A 98 11.55 -13.72 12.57
CA LYS A 98 11.63 -12.26 12.77
C LYS A 98 12.38 -11.55 11.65
N ALA A 99 13.47 -12.14 11.13
CA ALA A 99 14.22 -11.57 10.02
C ALA A 99 13.37 -11.50 8.73
N GLN A 100 12.56 -12.53 8.44
CA GLN A 100 11.63 -12.47 7.32
C GLN A 100 10.53 -11.43 7.54
N ILE A 101 9.98 -11.33 8.75
CA ILE A 101 8.99 -10.28 9.07
C ILE A 101 9.60 -8.89 8.83
N ALA A 102 10.80 -8.63 9.35
CA ALA A 102 11.49 -7.36 9.17
C ALA A 102 11.82 -7.06 7.69
N ALA A 103 12.22 -8.06 6.91
CA ALA A 103 12.46 -7.91 5.48
C ALA A 103 11.18 -7.57 4.71
N ARG A 104 10.03 -8.14 5.13
CA ARG A 104 8.73 -7.83 4.53
C ARG A 104 8.24 -6.44 4.95
N ASP A 105 8.44 -6.04 6.19
CA ASP A 105 8.12 -4.69 6.67
C ASP A 105 8.94 -3.61 5.93
N ALA A 106 10.23 -3.87 5.68
CA ALA A 106 11.08 -2.98 4.91
C ALA A 106 10.61 -2.82 3.46
N GLU A 107 10.19 -3.90 2.81
CA GLU A 107 9.66 -3.81 1.44
C GLU A 107 8.28 -3.12 1.41
N ILE A 108 7.44 -3.32 2.42
CA ILE A 108 6.17 -2.59 2.56
C ILE A 108 6.43 -1.08 2.69
N MET A 109 7.42 -0.67 3.50
CA MET A 109 7.80 0.73 3.61
C MET A 109 8.31 1.29 2.28
N ARG A 110 9.21 0.57 1.60
CA ARG A 110 9.75 0.98 0.30
C ARG A 110 8.64 1.17 -0.75
N LEU A 111 7.68 0.25 -0.78
CA LEU A 111 6.55 0.32 -1.70
C LEU A 111 5.59 1.47 -1.35
N ARG A 112 5.39 1.77 -0.06
CA ARG A 112 4.60 2.94 0.37
C ARG A 112 5.24 4.25 -0.07
N GLU A 113 6.54 4.42 0.13
CA GLU A 113 7.27 5.60 -0.30
C GLU A 113 7.23 5.79 -1.82
N ALA A 114 7.33 4.69 -2.58
CA ALA A 114 7.19 4.71 -4.03
C ALA A 114 5.78 5.12 -4.47
N LEU A 115 4.74 4.69 -3.73
CA LEU A 115 3.36 5.03 -4.01
C LEU A 115 3.10 6.53 -3.76
N ASP A 116 3.54 7.05 -2.61
CA ASP A 116 3.42 8.47 -2.25
C ASP A 116 4.15 9.37 -3.26
N ALA A 117 5.34 8.95 -3.72
CA ALA A 117 6.07 9.68 -4.76
C ALA A 117 5.32 9.72 -6.10
N LEU A 118 4.65 8.61 -6.45
CA LEU A 118 3.87 8.51 -7.68
C LEU A 118 2.58 9.33 -7.59
N GLU A 119 1.88 9.30 -6.46
CA GLU A 119 0.69 10.11 -6.20
C GLU A 119 1.00 11.60 -6.26
N ASN A 120 2.09 12.05 -5.63
CA ASN A 120 2.54 13.43 -5.72
C ASN A 120 2.85 13.85 -7.16
N SER A 121 3.49 12.97 -7.94
CA SER A 121 3.77 13.22 -9.35
C SER A 121 2.48 13.30 -10.18
N ASN A 122 1.50 12.45 -9.90
CA ASN A 122 0.22 12.43 -10.61
C ASN A 122 -0.66 13.63 -10.25
N ASN A 123 -0.67 14.05 -8.98
CA ASN A 123 -1.34 15.28 -8.55
C ASN A 123 -0.77 16.50 -9.28
N ASN A 124 0.56 16.60 -9.38
CA ASN A 124 1.20 17.66 -10.17
C ASN A 124 0.78 17.63 -11.65
N LEU A 125 0.62 16.46 -12.25
CA LEU A 125 0.14 16.32 -13.63
C LEU A 125 -1.34 16.69 -13.78
N CYS A 126 -2.20 16.35 -12.81
CA CYS A 126 -3.61 16.77 -12.78
C CYS A 126 -3.75 18.29 -12.63
N PHE A 127 -2.89 18.92 -11.82
CA PHE A 127 -2.79 20.37 -11.72
C PHE A 127 -2.47 21.03 -13.07
N MET A 128 -1.66 20.40 -13.93
CA MET A 128 -1.37 20.93 -15.28
C MET A 128 -2.44 20.59 -16.34
N ARG A 129 -3.27 19.56 -16.13
CA ARG A 129 -4.27 19.11 -17.12
C ARG A 129 -5.60 19.85 -17.04
N SER A 130 -5.92 20.42 -15.88
CA SER A 130 -7.06 21.31 -15.72
C SER A 130 -6.89 22.51 -16.65
N LYS A 131 -7.79 22.65 -17.65
CA LYS A 131 -7.80 23.79 -18.56
C LYS A 131 -7.87 25.11 -17.79
N ASP A 132 -8.63 25.13 -16.70
CA ASP A 132 -8.81 26.34 -15.88
C ASP A 132 -7.55 26.69 -15.09
N THR A 133 -6.81 25.70 -14.59
CA THR A 133 -5.58 25.91 -13.84
C THR A 133 -4.42 26.26 -14.76
N TYR A 134 -4.32 25.60 -15.93
CA TYR A 134 -3.35 25.95 -16.97
C TYR A 134 -3.63 27.34 -17.55
N GLN A 135 -4.91 27.67 -17.79
CA GLN A 135 -5.30 29.02 -18.22
C GLN A 135 -5.12 30.06 -17.13
N SER A 136 -5.32 29.73 -15.84
CA SER A 136 -4.99 30.61 -14.72
C SER A 136 -3.49 30.88 -14.67
N MET A 137 -2.64 29.85 -14.68
CA MET A 137 -1.19 30.03 -14.66
C MET A 137 -0.67 30.81 -15.87
N LEU A 138 -1.24 30.60 -17.06
CA LEU A 138 -0.91 31.42 -18.23
C LEU A 138 -1.39 32.86 -18.08
N ARG A 139 -2.58 33.09 -17.48
CA ARG A 139 -3.13 34.43 -17.29
C ARG A 139 -2.34 35.20 -16.23
N ASP A 140 -1.97 34.53 -15.14
CA ASP A 140 -1.16 35.08 -14.06
C ASP A 140 0.28 35.32 -14.53
N GLY A 141 0.88 34.38 -15.27
CA GLY A 141 2.19 34.58 -15.90
C GLY A 141 2.21 35.72 -16.93
N CYS A 142 1.15 35.86 -17.74
CA CYS A 142 0.99 37.01 -18.64
C CYS A 142 0.81 38.33 -17.87
N LYS A 143 0.11 38.30 -16.72
CA LYS A 143 -0.06 39.46 -15.85
C LYS A 143 1.28 39.92 -15.26
N ASP A 144 2.08 38.99 -14.75
CA ASP A 144 3.40 39.30 -14.20
C ASP A 144 4.35 39.87 -15.27
N LEU A 145 4.29 39.34 -16.50
CA LEU A 145 5.03 39.86 -17.66
C LEU A 145 4.59 41.28 -18.04
N LEU A 146 3.29 41.56 -18.02
CA LEU A 146 2.74 42.89 -18.28
C LEU A 146 3.16 43.88 -17.19
N GLU A 147 3.10 43.49 -15.92
CA GLU A 147 3.54 44.33 -14.79
C GLU A 147 5.06 44.58 -14.84
N ALA A 148 5.86 43.60 -15.28
CA ALA A 148 7.29 43.80 -15.52
C ALA A 148 7.54 44.78 -16.69
N LEU A 149 6.77 44.67 -17.77
CA LEU A 149 6.87 45.57 -18.93
C LEU A 149 6.48 47.01 -18.57
N ASP A 150 5.42 47.19 -17.76
CA ASP A 150 4.96 48.49 -17.31
C ASP A 150 5.96 49.13 -16.33
N ARG A 151 6.55 48.35 -15.42
CA ARG A 151 7.66 48.81 -14.57
C ARG A 151 8.88 49.22 -15.41
N ALA A 152 9.24 48.45 -16.44
CA ALA A 152 10.33 48.80 -17.34
C ALA A 152 10.04 50.08 -18.14
N ARG A 153 8.80 50.28 -18.60
CA ARG A 153 8.36 51.51 -19.29
C ARG A 153 8.38 52.73 -18.38
N LEU A 154 7.96 52.59 -17.13
CA LEU A 154 8.04 53.64 -16.11
C LEU A 154 9.50 54.02 -15.84
N GLY A 155 10.36 53.04 -15.60
CA GLY A 155 11.80 53.27 -15.42
C GLY A 155 12.44 53.94 -16.63
N ALA A 156 12.11 53.53 -17.86
CA ALA A 156 12.60 54.17 -19.09
C ALA A 156 12.10 55.61 -19.24
N ARG A 157 10.85 55.91 -18.85
CA ARG A 157 10.30 57.28 -18.85
C ARG A 157 10.96 58.16 -17.80
N GLU A 158 11.26 57.63 -16.63
CA GLU A 158 11.99 58.35 -15.58
C GLU A 158 13.44 58.62 -15.99
N ALA A 159 14.11 57.64 -16.61
CA ALA A 159 15.45 57.82 -17.16
C ALA A 159 15.49 58.87 -18.29
N LEU A 160 14.48 58.90 -19.17
CA LEU A 160 14.36 59.93 -20.21
C LEU A 160 14.06 61.33 -19.64
N LYS A 161 13.34 61.42 -18.51
CA LYS A 161 13.15 62.69 -17.79
C LYS A 161 14.42 63.14 -17.07
N GLY A 162 15.24 62.22 -16.58
CA GLY A 162 16.54 62.50 -15.95
C GLY A 162 17.67 62.82 -16.94
N GLY A 163 17.57 62.36 -18.18
CA GLY A 163 18.55 62.62 -19.25
C GLY A 163 18.27 63.87 -20.10
N ALA A 164 17.24 64.65 -19.77
CA ALA A 164 16.90 65.91 -20.44
C ALA A 164 17.40 67.16 -19.68
N ALA A 165 18.36 66.99 -18.77
CA ALA A 165 19.04 68.07 -18.04
C ALA A 165 20.46 68.27 -18.58
#